data_AF-A0A2A4YU54-F1
#
_entry.id   AF-A0A2A4YU54-F1
#
_cell.length_a   1.000
_cell.length_b   1.000
_cell.length_c   1.000
_cell.angle_alpha   90.00
_cell.angle_beta   90.00
_cell.angle_gamma   90.00
#
_symmetry.space_group_name_H-M   'P 1'
#
loop_
_entity.id
_entity.type
_entity.pdbx_description
1 polymer ?
#
loop_
_entity_poly.entity_id
_entity_poly.type
_entity_poly.pdbx_seq_one_letter_code
_entity_poly.pdbx_strand_id
1 'polypeptide(L)'
;MISLNYNNNNTVSLHISKSESVNLITVKTLVRKARRIIEQNKASSLVITLDKTYKVDERALMFFNRILCRSNKFPVTIQHH
;
A
#
# COMPACT_ATOMS: atom_id res chain seq x y z
N MET A 1 3.45 -13.60 1.31
CA MET A 1 4.47 -12.59 1.54
C MET A 1 3.94 -11.19 1.24
N ILE A 2 4.12 -10.28 2.21
CA ILE A 2 3.93 -8.83 2.03
C ILE A 2 5.31 -8.21 1.77
N SER A 3 5.46 -7.45 0.69
CA SER A 3 6.71 -6.78 0.34
C SER A 3 6.50 -5.31 -0.03
N LEU A 4 7.45 -4.46 0.32
CA LEU A 4 7.43 -3.03 0.02
C LEU A 4 8.74 -2.64 -0.65
N ASN A 5 8.68 -2.24 -1.92
CA ASN A 5 9.85 -1.96 -2.74
C ASN A 5 9.74 -0.57 -3.39
N TYR A 6 10.85 0.16 -3.43
CA TYR A 6 11.00 1.31 -4.32
C TYR A 6 11.52 0.83 -5.67
N ASN A 7 10.90 1.28 -6.76
CA ASN A 7 11.29 0.88 -8.10
C ASN A 7 11.85 2.05 -8.93
N ASN A 8 12.54 1.72 -10.02
CA ASN A 8 13.19 2.70 -10.90
C ASN A 8 12.20 3.64 -11.61
N ASN A 9 10.90 3.35 -11.55
CA ASN A 9 9.84 4.20 -12.10
C ASN A 9 9.44 5.32 -11.14
N ASN A 10 10.24 5.58 -10.10
CA ASN A 10 9.98 6.57 -9.06
C ASN A 10 8.70 6.27 -8.26
N THR A 11 8.31 5.00 -8.13
CA THR A 11 7.11 4.60 -7.39
C THR A 11 7.46 3.65 -6.25
N VAL A 12 6.67 3.68 -5.19
CA VAL A 12 6.73 2.69 -4.12
C VAL A 12 5.66 1.65 -4.37
N SER A 13 6.04 0.39 -4.48
CA SER A 13 5.16 -0.76 -4.72
C SER A 13 4.97 -1.54 -3.42
N LEU A 14 3.73 -1.67 -2.97
CA LEU A 14 3.31 -2.56 -1.89
C LEU A 14 2.62 -3.78 -2.51
N HIS A 15 3.20 -4.96 -2.35
CA HIS A 15 2.64 -6.21 -2.83
C HIS A 15 2.12 -7.05 -1.66
N ILE A 16 0.88 -7.51 -1.75
CA ILE A 16 0.25 -8.42 -0.79
C ILE A 16 -0.09 -9.70 -1.54
N SER A 17 0.64 -10.77 -1.25
CA SER A 17 0.44 -12.04 -1.95
C SER A 17 -0.82 -12.79 -1.51
N LYS A 18 -1.14 -13.84 -2.27
CA LYS A 18 -2.17 -14.83 -1.95
C LYS A 18 -2.03 -15.36 -0.52
N SER A 19 -3.17 -15.60 0.12
CA SER A 19 -3.30 -16.22 1.45
C SER A 19 -2.78 -15.39 2.63
N GLU A 20 -2.31 -14.15 2.42
CA GLU A 20 -1.94 -13.25 3.50
C GLU A 20 -3.17 -12.64 4.19
N SER A 21 -3.11 -12.55 5.51
CA SER A 21 -4.10 -11.85 6.33
C SER A 21 -3.62 -10.43 6.62
N VAL A 22 -4.37 -9.46 6.15
CA VAL A 22 -4.05 -8.04 6.24
C VAL A 22 -4.98 -7.37 7.24
N ASN A 23 -4.45 -7.15 8.44
CA ASN A 23 -5.16 -6.41 9.49
C ASN A 23 -4.81 -4.91 9.47
N LEU A 24 -5.56 -4.12 10.24
CA LEU A 24 -5.39 -2.67 10.30
C LEU A 24 -3.98 -2.22 10.74
N ILE A 25 -3.36 -2.95 11.68
CA ILE A 25 -2.04 -2.61 12.22
C ILE A 25 -0.98 -2.78 11.14
N THR A 26 -1.06 -3.89 10.39
CA THR A 26 -0.17 -4.19 9.27
C THR A 26 -0.28 -3.11 8.20
N VAL A 27 -1.49 -2.75 7.76
CA VAL A 27 -1.67 -1.71 6.72
C VAL A 27 -1.14 -0.35 7.17
N LYS A 28 -1.44 0.08 8.40
CA LYS A 28 -0.93 1.35 8.94
C LYS A 28 0.59 1.39 8.93
N THR A 29 1.23 0.27 9.27
CA THR A 29 2.68 0.14 9.29
C THR A 29 3.26 0.23 7.88
N LEU A 30 2.67 -0.47 6.92
CA LEU A 30 3.08 -0.46 5.51
C LEU A 30 2.95 0.93 4.89
N VAL A 31 1.81 1.59 5.08
CA VAL A 31 1.57 2.95 4.54
C VAL A 31 2.53 3.97 5.16
N ARG A 32 2.85 3.85 6.46
CA ARG A 32 3.86 4.71 7.10
C ARG A 32 5.26 4.48 6.52
N LYS A 33 5.65 3.22 6.30
CA LYS A 33 6.92 2.89 5.66
C LYS A 33 6.95 3.42 4.22
N ALA A 34 5.88 3.23 3.45
CA ALA A 34 5.77 3.74 2.09
C ALA A 34 5.93 5.25 2.04
N ARG A 35 5.24 5.99 2.93
CA ARG A 35 5.39 7.45 3.04
C ARG A 35 6.84 7.87 3.30
N ARG A 36 7.54 7.21 4.23
CA ARG A 36 8.96 7.52 4.49
C ARG A 36 9.83 7.31 3.26
N ILE A 37 9.63 6.19 2.55
CA ILE A 37 10.38 5.90 1.31
C ILE A 37 10.08 6.96 0.26
N ILE A 38 8.82 7.37 0.10
CA ILE A 38 8.41 8.42 -0.83
C ILE A 38 9.10 9.74 -0.52
N GLU A 39 9.09 10.17 0.75
CA GLU A 39 9.71 11.42 1.19
C GLU A 39 11.24 11.38 1.03
N GLN A 40 11.88 10.27 1.37
CA GLN A 40 13.34 10.11 1.28
C GLN A 40 13.84 10.05 -0.17
N ASN A 41 13.11 9.37 -1.05
CA ASN A 41 13.55 9.12 -2.43
C ASN A 41 12.88 10.06 -3.45
N LYS A 42 12.04 11.01 -2.98
CA LYS A 42 11.21 11.88 -3.84
C LYS A 42 10.38 11.08 -4.85
N ALA A 43 9.87 9.92 -4.41
CA ALA A 43 8.99 9.09 -5.22
C ALA A 43 7.68 9.83 -5.55
N SER A 44 7.07 9.52 -6.68
CA SER A 44 5.87 10.19 -7.17
C SER A 44 4.58 9.60 -6.61
N SER A 45 4.54 8.31 -6.29
CA SER A 45 3.29 7.62 -5.90
C SER A 45 3.50 6.32 -5.13
N LEU A 46 2.40 5.82 -4.55
CA LEU A 46 2.29 4.48 -3.96
C LEU A 46 1.34 3.62 -4.81
N VAL A 47 1.81 2.45 -5.25
CA VAL A 47 1.01 1.41 -5.91
C VAL A 47 0.84 0.24 -4.96
N ILE A 48 -0.40 -0.19 -4.73
CA ILE A 48 -0.75 -1.32 -3.87
C ILE A 48 -1.31 -2.43 -4.74
N THR A 49 -0.61 -3.54 -4.85
CA THR A 49 -1.02 -4.71 -5.63
C THR A 49 -1.50 -5.80 -4.69
N LEU A 50 -2.73 -6.27 -4.93
CA LEU A 50 -3.40 -7.29 -4.14
C LEU A 50 -3.67 -8.53 -5.00
N ASP A 51 -3.05 -9.66 -4.69
CA ASP A 51 -3.23 -10.92 -5.43
C ASP A 51 -4.55 -11.64 -5.09
N LYS A 52 -5.23 -12.27 -6.06
CA LYS A 52 -6.43 -13.11 -5.83
C LYS A 52 -6.28 -13.98 -4.57
N THR A 53 -7.28 -13.93 -3.69
CA THR A 53 -7.39 -14.67 -2.39
C THR A 53 -6.71 -14.05 -1.16
N TYR A 54 -6.31 -12.77 -1.17
CA TYR A 54 -5.96 -12.06 0.06
C TYR A 54 -7.17 -11.97 1.01
N LYS A 55 -6.91 -11.99 2.33
CA LYS A 55 -7.94 -11.72 3.36
C LYS A 55 -7.62 -10.38 4.00
N VAL A 56 -8.43 -9.36 3.72
CA VAL A 56 -8.29 -8.03 4.33
C VAL A 56 -9.42 -7.83 5.34
N ASP A 57 -9.05 -7.49 6.57
CA ASP A 57 -10.01 -7.09 7.62
C ASP A 57 -10.79 -5.85 7.14
N GLU A 58 -12.09 -5.79 7.42
CA GLU A 58 -12.96 -4.65 7.13
C GLU A 58 -12.33 -3.33 7.58
N ARG A 59 -11.72 -3.28 8.77
CA ARG A 59 -11.05 -2.07 9.28
C ARG A 59 -9.87 -1.66 8.41
N ALA A 60 -9.12 -2.63 7.88
CA ALA A 60 -8.03 -2.39 6.96
C ALA A 60 -8.55 -1.89 5.61
N LEU A 61 -9.65 -2.44 5.11
CA LEU A 61 -10.33 -1.98 3.90
C LEU A 61 -10.82 -0.53 4.04
N MET A 62 -11.47 -0.19 5.15
CA MET A 62 -11.87 1.19 5.45
C MET A 62 -10.67 2.14 5.49
N PHE A 63 -9.53 1.68 6.01
CA PHE A 63 -8.31 2.46 6.01
C PHE A 63 -7.75 2.66 4.60
N PHE A 64 -7.77 1.63 3.74
CA PHE A 64 -7.41 1.76 2.32
C PHE A 64 -8.30 2.77 1.60
N ASN A 65 -9.62 2.71 1.79
CA ASN A 65 -10.54 3.70 1.23
C ASN A 65 -10.24 5.11 1.75
N ARG A 66 -9.92 5.25 3.04
CA ARG A 66 -9.57 6.55 3.62
C ARG A 66 -8.29 7.14 3.01
N ILE A 67 -7.27 6.33 2.72
CA ILE A 67 -6.03 6.83 2.09
C ILE A 67 -6.22 7.15 0.60
N LEU A 68 -7.18 6.51 -0.07
CA LEU A 68 -7.55 6.86 -1.45
C LEU A 68 -8.34 8.16 -1.52
N CYS A 69 -9.31 8.34 -0.62
CA CYS A 69 -10.24 9.48 -0.67
C CYS A 69 -9.70 10.75 0.01
N ARG A 70 -8.72 10.64 0.92
CA ARG A 70 -8.11 11.82 1.54
C ARG A 70 -6.91 12.26 0.73
N SER A 71 -6.72 13.59 0.63
CA SER A 71 -5.54 14.23 0.04
C SER A 71 -4.27 13.79 0.77
N ASN A 72 -3.70 12.65 0.35
CA ASN A 72 -2.33 12.30 0.66
C ASN A 72 -1.43 13.22 -0.16
N LYS A 73 -0.25 13.55 0.38
CA LYS A 73 0.76 14.33 -0.35
C LYS A 73 1.28 13.64 -1.63
N PHE A 74 0.86 12.41 -1.86
CA PHE A 74 1.22 11.58 -3.00
C PHE A 74 -0.01 10.79 -3.47
N PRO A 75 -0.18 10.62 -4.80
CA PRO A 75 -1.15 9.70 -5.37
C PRO A 75 -0.99 8.26 -4.85
N VAL A 76 -2.12 7.59 -4.62
CA VAL A 76 -2.19 6.18 -4.25
C VAL A 76 -3.07 5.45 -5.27
N THR A 77 -2.63 4.29 -5.74
CA THR A 77 -3.39 3.43 -6.66
C THR A 77 -3.45 2.02 -6.09
N ILE A 78 -4.63 1.38 -6.15
CA ILE A 78 -4.81 -0.03 -5.78
C ILE A 78 -5.10 -0.84 -7.05
N GLN A 79 -4.36 -1.92 -7.25
CA GLN A 79 -4.48 -2.85 -8.36
C GLN A 79 -4.83 -4.25 -7.83
N HIS A 80 -5.77 -4.92 -8.51
CA HIS A 80 -6.15 -6.30 -8.23
C HIS A 80 -5.61 -7.19 -9.35
N HIS A 81 -4.84 -8.23 -8.98
CA HIS A 81 -4.23 -9.16 -9.94
C HIS A 81 -4.68 -10.60 -9.67
#